data_AF-R7GU38-F1
#
_entry.id   AF-R7GU38-F1
#
_cell.length_a   1.000
_cell.length_b   1.000
_cell.length_c   1.000
_cell.angle_alpha   90.00
_cell.angle_beta   90.00
_cell.angle_gamma   90.00
#
_symmetry.space_group_name_H-M   'P 1'
#
loop_
_entity.id
_entity.type
_entity.pdbx_description
1 polymer ?
#
loop_
_entity_poly.entity_id
_entity_poly.type
_entity_poly.pdbx_seq_one_letter_code
_entity_poly.pdbx_strand_id
1 'polypeptide(L)'
;MKQTNVKPAEGKLGILVVGCGAVATTFMTGVFMARKGLAKPVGSMTQYDKIRVGKGADKKYLHYKDIVPLADLNDIVFGTWDVYPQNAYQAAMYAEVLKEKDINPVREELEKVVPMKAAFDKNYAKRLDGDNVKDCKTRWEMVEALRKDIRDFKEQNGCARIVVIWAASTEIYVPVDMEKHGTVAALEAAMKADDREHVAPSMCYAYAALTEGAPFIMGAPNTTVDIPAMWELAEQTRMPIAGKDFKTGQTLVKSGFAPMIGSRCLGLSGWFSTNILGNRDGLVLDEPANFHTKEVSKLSTLETILKPDVQPDLYGHGNDEDTQYYHKVRINYYPPRNDNKEGWDNIDIFGWMGYPMQIKINFLCRDSILAAPLLLDLTLLSDLAVRAGRYGIQRFLSFFLKAPMHDYTKGEEPVNHLYQQYTMLKNAIREMGGYEADEEID
;
A
#
# COMPACT_ATOMS: atom_id res chain seq x y z
N MET A 1 3.29 -26.28 21.45
CA MET A 1 3.54 -25.12 20.56
C MET A 1 5.04 -24.99 20.41
N LYS A 2 5.58 -25.06 19.19
CA LYS A 2 6.93 -24.51 18.96
C LYS A 2 6.85 -23.03 19.34
N GLN A 3 7.82 -22.52 20.11
CA GLN A 3 7.85 -21.12 20.55
C GLN A 3 7.81 -20.23 19.31
N THR A 4 6.72 -19.47 19.12
CA THR A 4 6.73 -18.34 18.19
C THR A 4 7.69 -17.29 18.75
N ASN A 5 8.45 -16.64 17.87
CA ASN A 5 9.36 -15.55 18.27
C ASN A 5 8.61 -14.21 18.42
N VAL A 6 7.27 -14.22 18.32
CA VAL A 6 6.42 -13.02 18.28
C VAL A 6 5.65 -12.88 19.58
N LYS A 7 5.60 -11.66 20.12
CA LYS A 7 4.72 -11.33 21.25
C LYS A 7 3.23 -11.56 20.88
N PRO A 8 2.38 -12.04 21.80
CA PRO A 8 0.95 -12.23 21.54
C PRO A 8 0.23 -10.95 21.10
N ALA A 9 -0.88 -11.10 20.38
CA ALA A 9 -1.70 -9.98 19.91
C ALA A 9 -2.68 -9.46 20.99
N GLU A 10 -2.21 -9.23 22.23
CA GLU A 10 -3.04 -8.82 23.38
C GLU A 10 -3.67 -7.42 23.25
N GLY A 11 -4.94 -7.30 23.67
CA GLY A 11 -5.67 -6.03 23.70
C GLY A 11 -6.09 -5.52 22.32
N LYS A 12 -6.84 -4.40 22.34
CA LYS A 12 -7.40 -3.81 21.11
C LYS A 12 -6.32 -3.24 20.20
N LEU A 13 -6.49 -3.47 18.90
CA LEU A 13 -5.69 -2.88 17.83
C LEU A 13 -6.45 -1.70 17.22
N GLY A 14 -5.93 -0.49 17.44
CA GLY A 14 -6.41 0.70 16.76
C GLY A 14 -5.84 0.76 15.34
N ILE A 15 -6.69 0.79 14.33
CA ILE A 15 -6.29 1.03 12.93
C ILE A 15 -6.72 2.44 12.56
N LEU A 16 -5.75 3.32 12.39
CA LEU A 16 -5.96 4.71 12.03
C LEU A 16 -5.72 4.90 10.54
N VAL A 17 -6.80 5.14 9.80
CA VAL A 17 -6.76 5.28 8.34
C VAL A 17 -6.73 6.76 7.96
N VAL A 18 -5.65 7.20 7.29
CA VAL A 18 -5.62 8.54 6.70
C VAL A 18 -6.47 8.50 5.42
N GLY A 19 -7.54 9.27 5.39
CA GLY A 19 -8.60 9.22 4.38
C GLY A 19 -9.77 8.31 4.78
N CYS A 20 -10.99 8.85 4.74
CA CYS A 20 -12.26 8.15 4.93
C CYS A 20 -13.01 8.02 3.58
N GLY A 21 -12.26 7.74 2.51
CA GLY A 21 -12.80 7.57 1.15
C GLY A 21 -13.29 6.16 0.84
N ALA A 22 -13.55 5.91 -0.45
CA ALA A 22 -14.10 4.66 -0.98
C ALA A 22 -13.37 3.38 -0.50
N VAL A 23 -12.04 3.38 -0.56
CA VAL A 23 -11.22 2.23 -0.13
C VAL A 23 -11.34 2.00 1.39
N ALA A 24 -11.21 3.07 2.18
CA ALA A 24 -11.24 3.01 3.63
C ALA A 24 -12.60 2.52 4.16
N THR A 25 -13.69 3.06 3.64
CA THR A 25 -15.05 2.70 4.07
C THR A 25 -15.44 1.29 3.60
N THR A 26 -14.98 0.86 2.42
CA THR A 26 -15.10 -0.54 1.96
C THR A 26 -14.36 -1.50 2.88
N PHE A 27 -13.13 -1.14 3.28
CA PHE A 27 -12.33 -1.90 4.24
C PHE A 27 -13.01 -2.01 5.61
N MET A 28 -13.43 -0.89 6.21
CA MET A 28 -14.12 -0.88 7.50
C MET A 28 -15.42 -1.69 7.47
N THR A 29 -16.24 -1.51 6.42
CA THR A 29 -17.48 -2.27 6.21
C THR A 29 -17.18 -3.77 6.10
N GLY A 30 -16.19 -4.15 5.31
CA GLY A 30 -15.77 -5.55 5.13
C GLY A 30 -15.34 -6.23 6.43
N VAL A 31 -14.54 -5.54 7.25
CA VAL A 31 -14.11 -6.05 8.57
C VAL A 31 -15.30 -6.19 9.53
N PHE A 32 -16.18 -5.18 9.60
CA PHE A 32 -17.37 -5.25 10.46
C PHE A 32 -18.37 -6.33 10.02
N MET A 33 -18.50 -6.58 8.73
CA MET A 33 -19.34 -7.67 8.22
C MET A 33 -18.71 -9.04 8.51
N ALA A 34 -17.39 -9.16 8.35
CA ALA A 34 -16.65 -10.39 8.59
C ALA A 34 -16.69 -10.81 10.08
N ARG A 35 -16.48 -9.87 11.01
CA ARG A 35 -16.53 -10.17 12.45
C ARG A 35 -17.92 -10.65 12.91
N LYS A 36 -18.99 -10.17 12.28
CA LYS A 36 -20.38 -10.61 12.56
C LYS A 36 -20.74 -11.93 11.86
N GLY A 37 -19.84 -12.49 11.05
CA GLY A 37 -20.11 -13.67 10.22
C GLY A 37 -21.09 -13.42 9.07
N LEU A 38 -21.36 -12.15 8.73
CA LEU A 38 -22.31 -11.76 7.67
C LEU A 38 -21.68 -11.79 6.27
N ALA A 39 -20.36 -11.66 6.20
CA ALA A 39 -19.59 -11.80 4.98
C ALA A 39 -18.30 -12.57 5.25
N LYS A 40 -17.64 -13.03 4.19
CA LYS A 40 -16.30 -13.60 4.30
C LYS A 40 -15.27 -12.61 3.76
N PRO A 41 -14.07 -12.48 4.37
CA PRO A 41 -13.03 -11.54 3.96
C PRO A 41 -12.25 -12.01 2.71
N VAL A 42 -12.96 -12.28 1.61
CA VAL A 42 -12.37 -12.79 0.35
C VAL A 42 -11.33 -11.80 -0.17
N GLY A 43 -10.18 -12.32 -0.61
CA GLY A 43 -9.06 -11.55 -1.11
C GLY A 43 -8.01 -11.20 -0.05
N SER A 44 -8.32 -11.36 1.24
CA SER A 44 -7.35 -11.18 2.32
C SER A 44 -6.56 -12.47 2.56
N MET A 45 -5.24 -12.40 2.40
CA MET A 45 -4.33 -13.52 2.58
C MET A 45 -4.30 -13.97 4.04
N THR A 46 -4.25 -13.03 4.98
CA THR A 46 -4.20 -13.35 6.42
C THR A 46 -5.45 -14.07 6.92
N GLN A 47 -6.60 -13.85 6.26
CA GLN A 47 -7.88 -14.43 6.66
C GLN A 47 -8.26 -15.70 5.88
N TYR A 48 -7.80 -15.87 4.64
CA TYR A 48 -8.24 -16.96 3.77
C TYR A 48 -7.17 -17.99 3.44
N ASP A 49 -5.94 -17.56 3.26
CA ASP A 49 -4.90 -18.40 2.68
C ASP A 49 -4.39 -19.46 3.66
N LYS A 50 -3.78 -20.51 3.11
CA LYS A 50 -3.08 -21.56 3.84
C LYS A 50 -1.70 -21.76 3.24
N ILE A 51 -0.67 -21.59 4.06
CA ILE A 51 0.71 -21.81 3.64
C ILE A 51 1.24 -23.13 4.19
N ARG A 52 2.11 -23.78 3.41
CA ARG A 52 2.78 -25.00 3.84
C ARG A 52 3.76 -24.68 4.97
N VAL A 53 3.73 -25.45 6.05
CA VAL A 53 4.78 -25.51 7.06
C VAL A 53 5.30 -26.94 7.17
N GLY A 54 6.58 -27.09 7.52
CA GLY A 54 7.23 -28.41 7.55
C GLY A 54 7.53 -29.00 6.17
N LYS A 55 8.30 -30.09 6.16
CA LYS A 55 8.75 -30.80 4.96
C LYS A 55 8.42 -32.29 5.08
N GLY A 56 8.39 -33.02 3.96
CA GLY A 56 8.18 -34.48 3.94
C GLY A 56 6.86 -34.93 4.61
N ALA A 57 6.96 -35.89 5.53
CA ALA A 57 5.82 -36.43 6.28
C ALA A 57 5.19 -35.42 7.26
N ASP A 58 5.96 -34.42 7.71
CA ASP A 58 5.50 -33.40 8.65
C ASP A 58 4.82 -32.20 7.98
N LYS A 59 4.67 -32.22 6.65
CA LYS A 59 4.05 -31.12 5.90
C LYS A 59 2.60 -30.90 6.33
N LYS A 60 2.25 -29.64 6.62
CA LYS A 60 0.88 -29.22 6.94
C LYS A 60 0.57 -27.91 6.23
N TYR A 61 -0.68 -27.70 5.86
CA TYR A 61 -1.15 -26.42 5.31
C TYR A 61 -2.00 -25.74 6.37
N LEU A 62 -1.47 -24.65 6.93
CA LEU A 62 -2.06 -23.94 8.06
C LEU A 62 -2.47 -22.53 7.64
N HIS A 63 -3.54 -22.01 8.26
CA HIS A 63 -3.85 -20.59 8.13
C HIS A 63 -2.81 -19.75 8.86
N TYR A 64 -2.68 -18.48 8.49
CA TYR A 64 -1.70 -17.56 9.06
C TYR A 64 -1.85 -17.48 10.59
N LYS A 65 -3.08 -17.39 11.10
CA LYS A 65 -3.38 -17.37 12.55
C LYS A 65 -2.96 -18.62 13.32
N ASP A 66 -2.80 -19.75 12.63
CA ASP A 66 -2.35 -21.02 13.23
C ASP A 66 -0.81 -21.12 13.24
N ILE A 67 -0.12 -20.19 12.59
CA ILE A 67 1.33 -20.09 12.48
C ILE A 67 1.87 -18.94 13.34
N VAL A 68 1.20 -17.78 13.30
CA VAL A 68 1.58 -16.56 14.03
C VAL A 68 0.36 -15.95 14.75
N PRO A 69 0.54 -15.31 15.91
CA PRO A 69 -0.55 -14.65 16.61
C PRO A 69 -0.94 -13.34 15.89
N LEU A 70 -2.02 -13.36 15.11
CA LEU A 70 -2.63 -12.17 14.51
C LEU A 70 -3.70 -11.59 15.44
N ALA A 71 -3.94 -10.28 15.36
CA ALA A 71 -5.07 -9.67 16.05
C ALA A 71 -6.40 -10.24 15.53
N ASP A 72 -7.33 -10.52 16.44
CA ASP A 72 -8.67 -10.95 16.06
C ASP A 72 -9.44 -9.75 15.47
N LEU A 73 -10.30 -9.99 14.49
CA LEU A 73 -11.10 -8.93 13.88
C LEU A 73 -12.06 -8.26 14.89
N ASN A 74 -12.41 -8.95 15.97
CA ASN A 74 -13.20 -8.40 17.07
C ASN A 74 -12.43 -7.39 17.93
N ASP A 75 -11.10 -7.44 17.92
CA ASP A 75 -10.22 -6.54 18.68
C ASP A 75 -9.86 -5.26 17.90
N ILE A 76 -10.29 -5.15 16.63
CA ILE A 76 -10.03 -3.99 15.78
C ILE A 76 -10.95 -2.82 16.14
N VAL A 77 -10.34 -1.65 16.34
CA VAL A 77 -11.03 -0.36 16.48
C VAL A 77 -10.55 0.58 15.39
N PHE A 78 -11.47 1.19 14.65
CA PHE A 78 -11.13 2.12 13.58
C PHE A 78 -11.15 3.57 14.04
N GLY A 79 -10.17 4.34 13.61
CA GLY A 79 -10.19 5.79 13.58
C GLY A 79 -9.75 6.29 12.21
N THR A 80 -10.02 7.55 11.90
CA THR A 80 -9.68 8.11 10.59
C THR A 80 -9.49 9.62 10.63
N TRP A 81 -8.77 10.15 9.65
CA TRP A 81 -8.72 11.57 9.32
C TRP A 81 -9.25 11.77 7.91
N ASP A 82 -9.99 12.84 7.66
CA ASP A 82 -10.40 13.20 6.31
C ASP A 82 -10.64 14.71 6.23
N VAL A 83 -10.42 15.28 5.04
CA VAL A 83 -10.71 16.69 4.75
C VAL A 83 -12.20 16.98 4.74
N TYR A 84 -13.04 15.94 4.64
CA TYR A 84 -14.48 16.04 4.74
C TYR A 84 -14.98 15.46 6.08
N PRO A 85 -16.00 16.07 6.73
CA PRO A 85 -16.40 15.71 8.10
C PRO A 85 -17.36 14.50 8.18
N GLN A 86 -17.72 13.87 7.05
CA GLN A 86 -18.72 12.81 7.07
C GLN A 86 -18.20 11.52 7.68
N ASN A 87 -19.01 10.88 8.50
CA ASN A 87 -18.66 9.60 9.13
C ASN A 87 -18.52 8.48 8.09
N ALA A 88 -17.93 7.36 8.50
CA ALA A 88 -17.65 6.25 7.57
C ALA A 88 -18.91 5.66 6.92
N TYR A 89 -20.08 5.74 7.56
CA TYR A 89 -21.35 5.30 6.96
C TYR A 89 -21.75 6.21 5.80
N GLN A 90 -21.78 7.52 6.04
CA GLN A 90 -22.11 8.52 5.02
C GLN A 90 -21.12 8.44 3.85
N ALA A 91 -19.82 8.35 4.14
CA ALA A 91 -18.80 8.20 3.13
C ALA A 91 -18.91 6.87 2.35
N ALA A 92 -19.31 5.76 2.98
CA ALA A 92 -19.59 4.49 2.29
C ALA A 92 -20.75 4.63 1.30
N MET A 93 -21.83 5.31 1.72
CA MET A 93 -23.00 5.57 0.88
C MET A 93 -22.65 6.45 -0.31
N TYR A 94 -21.84 7.51 -0.11
CA TYR A 94 -21.41 8.41 -1.18
C TYR A 94 -20.43 7.79 -2.16
N ALA A 95 -19.62 6.83 -1.70
CA ALA A 95 -18.66 6.16 -2.56
C ALA A 95 -19.32 5.21 -3.58
N GLU A 96 -20.52 4.71 -3.27
CA GLU A 96 -21.31 3.79 -4.12
C GLU A 96 -20.52 2.55 -4.60
N VAL A 97 -19.51 2.13 -3.82
CA VAL A 97 -18.76 0.88 -4.06
C VAL A 97 -19.61 -0.33 -3.66
N LEU A 98 -20.14 -0.27 -2.44
CA LEU A 98 -21.02 -1.26 -1.83
C LEU A 98 -22.47 -0.79 -1.97
N LYS A 99 -23.42 -1.73 -1.95
CA LYS A 99 -24.84 -1.39 -1.96
C LYS A 99 -25.33 -1.15 -0.55
N GLU A 100 -26.37 -0.34 -0.41
CA GLU A 100 -26.98 -0.02 0.88
C GLU A 100 -27.27 -1.27 1.74
N LYS A 101 -27.81 -2.33 1.13
CA LYS A 101 -28.09 -3.60 1.81
C LYS A 101 -26.86 -4.28 2.43
N ASP A 102 -25.66 -3.99 1.90
CA ASP A 102 -24.39 -4.56 2.34
C ASP A 102 -23.70 -3.65 3.38
N ILE A 103 -24.10 -2.37 3.49
CA ILE A 103 -23.59 -1.38 4.44
C ILE A 103 -24.46 -1.33 5.71
N ASN A 104 -25.78 -1.31 5.54
CA ASN A 104 -26.75 -1.16 6.65
C ASN A 104 -26.58 -2.15 7.81
N PRO A 105 -26.19 -3.43 7.61
CA PRO A 105 -26.01 -4.36 8.73
C PRO A 105 -24.90 -3.99 9.73
N VAL A 106 -24.02 -3.04 9.36
CA VAL A 106 -22.92 -2.54 10.20
C VAL A 106 -22.95 -1.02 10.36
N ARG A 107 -24.11 -0.41 10.09
CA ARG A 107 -24.31 1.04 10.12
C ARG A 107 -23.93 1.68 11.45
N GLU A 108 -24.41 1.12 12.57
CA GLU A 108 -24.15 1.69 13.91
C GLU A 108 -22.67 1.79 14.23
N GLU A 109 -21.85 0.88 13.70
CA GLU A 109 -20.41 0.87 13.93
C GLU A 109 -19.68 1.80 12.97
N LEU A 110 -20.15 1.94 11.74
CA LEU A 110 -19.63 2.90 10.77
C LEU A 110 -19.96 4.35 11.15
N GLU A 111 -21.15 4.63 11.70
CA GLU A 111 -21.54 5.98 12.15
C GLU A 111 -20.66 6.49 13.30
N LYS A 112 -20.09 5.58 14.10
CA LYS A 112 -19.15 5.91 15.19
C LYS A 112 -17.74 6.27 14.71
N VAL A 113 -17.39 5.90 13.48
CA VAL A 113 -16.09 6.28 12.89
C VAL A 113 -16.24 7.66 12.25
N VAL A 114 -15.98 8.69 13.06
CA VAL A 114 -16.03 10.10 12.65
C VAL A 114 -14.62 10.60 12.33
N PRO A 115 -14.37 11.21 11.16
CA PRO A 115 -13.05 11.71 10.82
C PRO A 115 -12.56 12.84 11.74
N MET A 116 -11.36 12.67 12.27
CA MET A 116 -10.57 13.75 12.84
C MET A 116 -10.15 14.73 11.73
N LYS A 117 -9.84 15.98 12.10
CA LYS A 117 -9.37 17.01 11.18
C LYS A 117 -8.07 16.57 10.48
N ALA A 118 -8.05 16.58 9.16
CA ALA A 118 -6.90 16.17 8.37
C ALA A 118 -5.76 17.21 8.42
N ALA A 119 -4.52 16.73 8.55
CA ALA A 119 -3.36 17.44 8.05
C ALA A 119 -3.45 17.47 6.52
N PHE A 120 -3.70 18.66 5.96
CA PHE A 120 -3.97 18.83 4.53
C PHE A 120 -3.33 20.11 4.00
N ASP A 121 -2.84 20.01 2.77
CA ASP A 121 -2.34 21.14 2.00
C ASP A 121 -2.87 21.02 0.56
N LYS A 122 -3.65 22.01 0.15
CA LYS A 122 -4.30 22.03 -1.17
C LYS A 122 -3.30 22.04 -2.32
N ASN A 123 -2.06 22.49 -2.10
CA ASN A 123 -1.02 22.44 -3.13
C ASN A 123 -0.62 21.01 -3.49
N TYR A 124 -0.79 20.05 -2.57
CA TYR A 124 -0.45 18.65 -2.78
C TYR A 124 -1.60 17.83 -3.38
N ALA A 125 -2.86 18.28 -3.23
CA ALA A 125 -4.02 17.67 -3.89
C ALA A 125 -5.08 18.73 -4.23
N LYS A 126 -4.88 19.41 -5.37
CA LYS A 126 -5.63 20.61 -5.78
C LYS A 126 -7.12 20.39 -6.02
N ARG A 127 -7.51 19.16 -6.39
CA ARG A 127 -8.89 18.78 -6.71
C ARG A 127 -9.75 18.49 -5.48
N LEU A 128 -9.19 18.62 -4.26
CA LEU A 128 -9.94 18.50 -3.01
C LEU A 128 -10.25 19.88 -2.42
N ASP A 129 -11.39 19.99 -1.75
CA ASP A 129 -11.97 21.24 -1.26
C ASP A 129 -12.61 21.13 0.13
N GLY A 130 -12.36 20.03 0.86
CA GLY A 130 -12.89 19.81 2.20
C GLY A 130 -12.37 20.81 3.24
N ASP A 131 -13.20 21.09 4.25
CA ASP A 131 -12.99 22.09 5.31
C ASP A 131 -12.65 21.47 6.69
N ASN A 132 -12.69 20.15 6.83
CA ASN A 132 -12.31 19.42 8.04
C ASN A 132 -10.77 19.29 8.15
N VAL A 133 -10.08 20.43 8.20
CA VAL A 133 -8.62 20.51 8.11
C VAL A 133 -8.01 21.10 9.38
N LYS A 134 -6.78 20.69 9.71
CA LYS A 134 -6.02 21.23 10.84
C LYS A 134 -5.61 22.68 10.56
N ASP A 135 -5.80 23.53 11.56
CA ASP A 135 -5.35 24.92 11.54
C ASP A 135 -3.98 25.01 12.23
N CYS A 136 -2.93 24.72 11.46
CA CYS A 136 -1.53 24.73 11.93
C CYS A 136 -0.72 25.74 11.11
N LYS A 137 0.11 26.53 11.78
CA LYS A 137 0.97 27.52 11.11
C LYS A 137 2.16 26.88 10.42
N THR A 138 2.71 25.83 11.04
CA THR A 138 3.89 25.12 10.54
C THR A 138 3.66 23.62 10.37
N ARG A 139 4.46 22.97 9.52
CA ARG A 139 4.52 21.50 9.45
C ARG A 139 4.86 20.85 10.80
N TRP A 140 5.69 21.48 11.63
CA TRP A 140 5.96 20.97 12.96
C TRP A 140 4.74 21.01 13.89
N GLU A 141 3.97 22.10 13.89
CA GLU A 141 2.69 22.17 14.62
C GLU A 141 1.70 21.12 14.12
N MET A 142 1.69 20.85 12.80
CA MET A 142 0.87 19.81 12.19
C MET A 142 1.27 18.42 12.69
N VAL A 143 2.56 18.12 12.78
CA VAL A 143 3.08 16.88 13.39
C VAL A 143 2.62 16.75 14.84
N GLU A 144 2.82 17.78 15.68
CA GLU A 144 2.44 17.72 17.10
C GLU A 144 0.93 17.51 17.28
N ALA A 145 0.10 18.14 16.43
CA ALA A 145 -1.34 17.91 16.42
C ALA A 145 -1.71 16.46 16.04
N LEU A 146 -1.01 15.86 15.07
CA LEU A 146 -1.22 14.46 14.68
C LEU A 146 -0.76 13.48 15.77
N ARG A 147 0.37 13.77 16.43
CA ARG A 147 0.84 12.99 17.58
C ARG A 147 -0.18 12.99 18.71
N LYS A 148 -0.77 14.15 18.99
CA LYS A 148 -1.86 14.28 19.97
C LYS A 148 -3.07 13.43 19.58
N ASP A 149 -3.53 13.51 18.34
CA ASP A 149 -4.66 12.70 17.86
C ASP A 149 -4.43 11.19 18.07
N ILE A 150 -3.22 10.71 17.76
CA ILE A 150 -2.87 9.29 17.93
C ILE A 150 -2.93 8.88 19.42
N ARG A 151 -2.36 9.69 20.31
CA ARG A 151 -2.39 9.43 21.77
C ARG A 151 -3.81 9.45 22.31
N ASP A 152 -4.57 10.51 21.98
CA ASP A 152 -5.96 10.67 22.41
C ASP A 152 -6.82 9.50 21.94
N PHE A 153 -6.71 9.12 20.66
CA PHE A 153 -7.45 7.98 20.11
C PHE A 153 -7.09 6.69 20.84
N LYS A 154 -5.79 6.46 21.08
CA LYS A 154 -5.30 5.26 21.77
C LYS A 154 -5.87 5.17 23.18
N GLU A 155 -5.83 6.26 23.94
CA GLU A 155 -6.33 6.35 25.31
C GLU A 155 -7.86 6.19 25.35
N GLN A 156 -8.60 6.98 24.58
CA GLN A 156 -10.07 7.02 24.59
C GLN A 156 -10.70 5.67 24.20
N ASN A 157 -10.04 4.91 23.32
CA ASN A 157 -10.54 3.62 22.85
C ASN A 157 -9.95 2.42 23.60
N GLY A 158 -9.05 2.66 24.56
CA GLY A 158 -8.34 1.60 25.29
C GLY A 158 -7.52 0.69 24.36
N CYS A 159 -6.91 1.27 23.33
CA CYS A 159 -6.09 0.52 22.38
C CYS A 159 -4.72 0.22 22.97
N ALA A 160 -4.31 -1.05 22.94
CA ALA A 160 -2.96 -1.44 23.36
C ALA A 160 -1.93 -1.06 22.28
N ARG A 161 -2.33 -1.15 21.02
CA ARG A 161 -1.49 -0.97 19.83
C ARG A 161 -2.20 -0.11 18.80
N ILE A 162 -1.43 0.61 17.99
CA ILE A 162 -1.92 1.43 16.88
C ILE A 162 -1.15 1.07 15.62
N VAL A 163 -1.83 1.02 14.48
CA VAL A 163 -1.23 1.03 13.14
C VAL A 163 -1.82 2.19 12.35
N VAL A 164 -0.98 2.91 11.59
CA VAL A 164 -1.41 3.99 10.71
C VAL A 164 -1.25 3.56 9.26
N ILE A 165 -2.29 3.75 8.44
CA ILE A 165 -2.26 3.41 7.02
C ILE A 165 -2.83 4.56 6.18
N TRP A 166 -2.12 4.93 5.12
CA TRP A 166 -2.56 5.94 4.18
C TRP A 166 -3.47 5.34 3.11
N ALA A 167 -4.71 5.80 3.05
CA ALA A 167 -5.68 5.52 2.00
C ALA A 167 -6.33 6.80 1.44
N ALA A 168 -5.70 7.96 1.69
CA ALA A 168 -6.12 9.26 1.16
C ALA A 168 -5.58 9.46 -0.26
N SER A 169 -5.99 10.57 -0.88
CA SER A 169 -5.62 10.91 -2.25
C SER A 169 -4.11 10.96 -2.48
N THR A 170 -3.72 10.61 -3.71
CA THR A 170 -2.32 10.71 -4.18
C THR A 170 -1.89 12.18 -4.15
N GLU A 171 -0.78 12.47 -3.49
CA GLU A 171 -0.17 13.80 -3.49
C GLU A 171 0.66 14.01 -4.77
N ILE A 172 1.00 15.27 -5.07
CA ILE A 172 1.99 15.60 -6.10
C ILE A 172 3.34 14.93 -5.80
N TYR A 173 4.13 14.73 -6.85
CA TYR A 173 5.47 14.17 -6.70
C TYR A 173 6.38 15.14 -5.96
N VAL A 174 7.06 14.64 -4.93
CA VAL A 174 8.10 15.37 -4.19
C VAL A 174 9.43 14.67 -4.44
N PRO A 175 10.36 15.27 -5.19
CA PRO A 175 11.70 14.73 -5.37
C PRO A 175 12.42 14.57 -4.04
N VAL A 176 13.29 13.57 -3.95
CA VAL A 176 14.17 13.44 -2.78
C VAL A 176 15.24 14.51 -2.85
N ASP A 177 15.19 15.45 -1.90
CA ASP A 177 16.24 16.41 -1.62
C ASP A 177 17.07 15.91 -0.41
N MET A 178 18.38 15.69 -0.59
CA MET A 178 19.22 15.15 0.49
C MET A 178 19.54 16.18 1.58
N GLU A 179 19.45 17.48 1.30
CA GLU A 179 19.63 18.52 2.32
C GLU A 179 18.43 18.58 3.28
N LYS A 180 17.23 18.23 2.81
CA LYS A 180 15.99 18.24 3.59
C LYS A 180 15.57 16.86 4.09
N HIS A 181 15.78 15.82 3.29
CA HIS A 181 15.28 14.47 3.52
C HIS A 181 16.38 13.46 3.87
N GLY A 182 17.64 13.89 3.95
CA GLY A 182 18.78 13.00 4.19
C GLY A 182 18.90 12.50 5.63
N THR A 183 18.44 13.26 6.62
CA THR A 183 18.50 12.90 8.05
C THR A 183 17.26 13.36 8.80
N VAL A 184 16.97 12.73 9.94
CA VAL A 184 15.86 13.14 10.84
C VAL A 184 16.01 14.61 11.24
N ALA A 185 17.22 15.03 11.61
CA ALA A 185 17.48 16.41 12.03
C ALA A 185 17.19 17.44 10.92
N ALA A 186 17.56 17.12 9.68
CA ALA A 186 17.25 17.96 8.52
C ALA A 186 15.75 18.06 8.26
N LEU A 187 15.03 16.92 8.31
CA LEU A 187 13.59 16.88 8.11
C LEU A 187 12.86 17.67 9.20
N GLU A 188 13.28 17.55 10.46
CA GLU A 188 12.75 18.34 11.56
C GLU A 188 12.99 19.84 11.40
N ALA A 189 14.19 20.23 10.97
CA ALA A 189 14.51 21.63 10.71
C ALA A 189 13.61 22.19 9.59
N ALA A 190 13.41 21.44 8.51
CA ALA A 190 12.50 21.80 7.42
C ALA A 190 11.04 21.92 7.91
N MET A 191 10.58 21.00 8.76
CA MET A 191 9.24 21.07 9.35
C MET A 191 9.04 22.29 10.26
N LYS A 192 10.04 22.62 11.07
CA LYS A 192 10.03 23.79 11.98
C LYS A 192 10.09 25.11 11.20
N ALA A 193 10.78 25.13 10.07
CA ALA A 193 10.84 26.27 9.14
C ALA A 193 9.59 26.40 8.24
N ASP A 194 8.63 25.49 8.35
CA ASP A 194 7.45 25.39 7.49
C ASP A 194 7.79 25.30 5.99
N ASP A 195 8.78 24.47 5.66
CA ASP A 195 9.18 24.18 4.27
C ASP A 195 8.11 23.33 3.56
N ARG A 196 7.05 23.99 3.08
CA ARG A 196 5.91 23.36 2.40
C ARG A 196 6.18 22.94 0.96
N GLU A 197 7.38 23.18 0.44
CA GLU A 197 7.79 22.72 -0.88
C GLU A 197 8.32 21.29 -0.77
N HIS A 198 9.18 21.04 0.22
CA HIS A 198 9.84 19.76 0.40
C HIS A 198 9.08 18.83 1.35
N VAL A 199 8.36 19.37 2.34
CA VAL A 199 7.64 18.55 3.33
C VAL A 199 6.16 18.44 3.01
N ALA A 200 5.76 17.26 2.52
CA ALA A 200 4.36 16.92 2.26
C ALA A 200 3.56 16.64 3.56
N PRO A 201 2.22 16.85 3.56
CA PRO A 201 1.36 16.43 4.66
C PRO A 201 1.51 14.95 5.03
N SER A 202 1.64 14.05 4.06
CA SER A 202 1.91 12.62 4.30
C SER A 202 3.17 12.36 5.13
N MET A 203 4.24 13.14 4.93
CA MET A 203 5.47 13.03 5.73
C MET A 203 5.20 13.38 7.19
N CYS A 204 4.30 14.35 7.45
CA CYS A 204 3.90 14.71 8.81
C CYS A 204 3.13 13.58 9.51
N TYR A 205 2.24 12.89 8.79
CA TYR A 205 1.56 11.70 9.32
C TYR A 205 2.54 10.56 9.62
N ALA A 206 3.46 10.28 8.70
CA ALA A 206 4.45 9.22 8.90
C ALA A 206 5.36 9.52 10.10
N TYR A 207 5.90 10.75 10.18
CA TYR A 207 6.73 11.17 11.32
C TYR A 207 5.97 11.03 12.65
N ALA A 208 4.73 11.54 12.70
CA ALA A 208 3.90 11.46 13.90
C ALA A 208 3.61 10.01 14.31
N ALA A 209 3.27 9.14 13.36
CA ALA A 209 3.00 7.73 13.61
C ALA A 209 4.22 7.01 14.22
N LEU A 210 5.38 7.13 13.58
CA LEU A 210 6.61 6.47 14.03
C LEU A 210 7.02 6.97 15.43
N THR A 211 6.91 8.28 15.67
CA THR A 211 7.23 8.90 16.96
C THR A 211 6.29 8.45 18.09
N GLU A 212 5.02 8.16 17.79
CA GLU A 212 4.05 7.62 18.75
C GLU A 212 4.05 6.08 18.83
N GLY A 213 5.07 5.43 18.25
CA GLY A 213 5.25 3.97 18.31
C GLY A 213 4.19 3.21 17.50
N ALA A 214 3.75 3.77 16.38
CA ALA A 214 2.85 3.14 15.44
C ALA A 214 3.54 2.90 14.08
N PRO A 215 3.51 1.68 13.51
CA PRO A 215 3.97 1.45 12.15
C PRO A 215 3.14 2.25 11.15
N PHE A 216 3.78 2.65 10.06
CA PHE A 216 3.16 3.43 9.00
C PHE A 216 3.21 2.70 7.65
N ILE A 217 2.06 2.61 6.99
CA ILE A 217 1.93 2.02 5.65
C ILE A 217 1.48 3.09 4.66
N MET A 218 2.26 3.27 3.60
CA MET A 218 1.96 4.22 2.53
C MET A 218 1.22 3.54 1.38
N GLY A 219 -0.11 3.65 1.36
CA GLY A 219 -0.98 3.00 0.37
C GLY A 219 -1.15 3.74 -0.97
N ALA A 220 -0.58 4.94 -1.11
CA ALA A 220 -0.52 5.72 -2.35
C ALA A 220 0.95 5.87 -2.82
N PRO A 221 1.25 6.37 -4.03
CA PRO A 221 2.62 6.40 -4.55
C PRO A 221 3.49 7.55 -4.01
N ASN A 222 2.98 8.38 -3.09
CA ASN A 222 3.64 9.57 -2.54
C ASN A 222 5.01 9.24 -1.91
N THR A 223 6.00 10.10 -2.07
CA THR A 223 7.37 9.89 -1.57
C THR A 223 7.42 9.52 -0.08
N THR A 224 6.76 10.30 0.78
CA THR A 224 6.46 10.01 2.20
C THR A 224 7.56 9.32 3.01
N VAL A 225 7.53 7.99 3.11
CA VAL A 225 8.44 7.14 3.91
C VAL A 225 9.65 6.65 3.11
N ASP A 226 9.68 6.91 1.81
CA ASP A 226 10.72 6.51 0.86
C ASP A 226 11.84 7.56 0.78
N ILE A 227 12.27 8.03 1.95
CA ILE A 227 13.35 9.01 2.13
C ILE A 227 14.27 8.58 3.28
N PRO A 228 15.59 8.89 3.21
CA PRO A 228 16.55 8.46 4.21
C PRO A 228 16.21 8.88 5.64
N ALA A 229 15.69 10.09 5.84
CA ALA A 229 15.25 10.59 7.14
C ALA A 229 14.17 9.70 7.78
N MET A 230 13.23 9.15 7.00
CA MET A 230 12.19 8.27 7.53
C MET A 230 12.71 6.87 7.85
N TRP A 231 13.72 6.41 7.12
CA TRP A 231 14.38 5.14 7.41
C TRP A 231 15.20 5.24 8.70
N GLU A 232 15.92 6.34 8.87
CA GLU A 232 16.62 6.68 10.10
C GLU A 232 15.63 6.78 11.28
N LEU A 233 14.50 7.48 11.12
CA LEU A 233 13.47 7.56 12.16
C LEU A 233 12.88 6.19 12.52
N ALA A 234 12.58 5.36 11.52
CA ALA A 234 12.08 4.00 11.71
C ALA A 234 13.09 3.11 12.47
N GLU A 235 14.39 3.28 12.22
CA GLU A 235 15.46 2.64 13.00
C GLU A 235 15.47 3.13 14.46
N GLN A 236 15.46 4.45 14.68
CA GLN A 236 15.51 5.07 16.01
C GLN A 236 14.30 4.66 16.88
N THR A 237 13.12 4.64 16.28
CA THR A 237 11.84 4.30 16.95
C THR A 237 11.57 2.80 16.99
N ARG A 238 12.40 1.99 16.31
CA ARG A 238 12.18 0.55 16.10
C ARG A 238 10.81 0.25 15.50
N MET A 239 10.34 1.10 14.58
CA MET A 239 9.03 0.95 13.94
C MET A 239 9.14 0.42 12.50
N PRO A 240 8.27 -0.51 12.08
CA PRO A 240 8.17 -0.94 10.70
C PRO A 240 7.50 0.12 9.80
N ILE A 241 8.02 0.24 8.59
CA ILE A 241 7.44 1.03 7.50
C ILE A 241 7.26 0.16 6.26
N ALA A 242 6.22 0.44 5.49
CA ALA A 242 5.98 -0.22 4.22
C ALA A 242 5.32 0.74 3.22
N GLY A 243 5.60 0.51 1.95
CA GLY A 243 5.09 1.29 0.84
C GLY A 243 5.73 0.82 -0.47
N LYS A 244 5.29 1.32 -1.61
CA LYS A 244 4.20 2.28 -1.80
C LYS A 244 3.18 1.79 -2.81
N ASP A 245 1.98 2.36 -2.71
CA ASP A 245 0.84 2.20 -3.62
C ASP A 245 0.25 0.77 -3.63
N PHE A 246 -1.03 0.60 -3.26
CA PHE A 246 -1.64 -0.73 -3.18
C PHE A 246 -1.60 -1.48 -4.51
N LYS A 247 -1.06 -2.70 -4.56
CA LYS A 247 -0.99 -3.49 -5.79
C LYS A 247 -2.32 -4.16 -6.13
N THR A 248 -3.17 -3.39 -6.79
CA THR A 248 -4.46 -3.84 -7.30
C THR A 248 -4.50 -3.87 -8.83
N GLY A 249 -5.57 -4.45 -9.37
CA GLY A 249 -5.96 -4.32 -10.77
C GLY A 249 -4.86 -4.69 -11.76
N GLN A 250 -4.48 -3.72 -12.61
CA GLN A 250 -3.58 -3.93 -13.74
C GLN A 250 -2.12 -4.20 -13.32
N THR A 251 -1.60 -3.55 -12.27
CA THR A 251 -0.22 -3.77 -11.85
C THR A 251 -0.02 -5.16 -11.25
N LEU A 252 -1.04 -5.69 -10.55
CA LEU A 252 -1.05 -7.08 -10.11
C LEU A 252 -0.89 -8.04 -11.30
N VAL A 253 -1.71 -7.87 -12.33
CA VAL A 253 -1.62 -8.66 -13.57
C VAL A 253 -0.22 -8.56 -14.19
N LYS A 254 0.31 -7.34 -14.33
CA LYS A 254 1.64 -7.11 -14.90
C LYS A 254 2.75 -7.83 -14.11
N SER A 255 2.77 -7.67 -12.78
CA SER A 255 3.76 -8.31 -11.89
C SER A 255 3.67 -9.84 -11.86
N GLY A 256 2.51 -10.43 -12.16
CA GLY A 256 2.32 -11.88 -12.25
C GLY A 256 2.55 -12.44 -13.65
N PHE A 257 2.31 -11.65 -14.69
CA PHE A 257 2.42 -12.06 -16.10
C PHE A 257 3.80 -11.84 -16.70
N ALA A 258 4.47 -10.74 -16.36
CA ALA A 258 5.86 -10.49 -16.79
C ALA A 258 6.82 -11.63 -16.39
N PRO A 259 6.75 -12.20 -15.17
CA PRO A 259 7.46 -13.43 -14.83
C PRO A 259 7.28 -14.57 -15.82
N MET A 260 6.07 -14.80 -16.33
CA MET A 260 5.80 -15.87 -17.27
C MET A 260 6.56 -15.68 -18.59
N ILE A 261 6.64 -14.44 -19.07
CA ILE A 261 7.42 -14.06 -20.27
C ILE A 261 8.91 -14.37 -20.02
N GLY A 262 9.45 -13.89 -18.90
CA GLY A 262 10.84 -14.13 -18.50
C GLY A 262 11.19 -15.60 -18.32
N SER A 263 10.38 -16.36 -17.57
CA SER A 263 10.59 -17.79 -17.31
C SER A 263 10.52 -18.67 -18.57
N ARG A 264 9.91 -18.18 -19.65
CA ARG A 264 9.84 -18.88 -20.94
C ARG A 264 10.81 -18.32 -21.98
N CYS A 265 11.67 -17.38 -21.58
CA CYS A 265 12.62 -16.70 -22.46
C CYS A 265 11.94 -16.12 -23.71
N LEU A 266 10.75 -15.55 -23.54
CA LEU A 266 10.07 -14.83 -24.60
C LEU A 266 10.56 -13.39 -24.63
N GLY A 267 10.78 -12.88 -25.83
CA GLY A 267 11.17 -11.48 -26.04
C GLY A 267 9.98 -10.55 -25.93
N LEU A 268 10.22 -9.32 -25.49
CA LEU A 268 9.21 -8.27 -25.37
C LEU A 268 9.57 -7.13 -26.31
N SER A 269 8.67 -6.78 -27.23
CA SER A 269 8.84 -5.62 -28.11
C SER A 269 8.15 -4.39 -27.53
N GLY A 270 6.98 -4.57 -26.91
CA GLY A 270 6.32 -3.48 -26.22
C GLY A 270 5.14 -3.90 -25.35
N TRP A 271 4.84 -3.07 -24.35
CA TRP A 271 3.70 -3.24 -23.46
C TRP A 271 2.95 -1.92 -23.32
N PHE A 272 1.77 -1.84 -23.92
CA PHE A 272 0.89 -0.68 -23.81
C PHE A 272 -0.23 -0.97 -22.81
N SER A 273 -0.30 -0.17 -21.75
CA SER A 273 -1.30 -0.26 -20.70
C SER A 273 -2.17 1.00 -20.68
N THR A 274 -3.49 0.89 -20.82
CA THR A 274 -4.43 2.01 -20.62
C THR A 274 -5.53 1.64 -19.63
N ASN A 275 -6.08 2.63 -18.94
CA ASN A 275 -7.14 2.43 -17.94
C ASN A 275 -8.17 3.56 -17.97
N ILE A 276 -9.41 3.23 -17.58
CA ILE A 276 -10.47 4.20 -17.28
C ILE A 276 -11.02 3.98 -15.86
N LEU A 277 -11.31 5.06 -15.14
CA LEU A 277 -11.98 5.05 -13.84
C LEU A 277 -12.68 6.40 -13.59
N GLY A 278 -13.72 6.42 -12.76
CA GLY A 278 -14.58 7.60 -12.57
C GLY A 278 -14.79 8.04 -11.12
N ASN A 279 -14.16 7.38 -10.14
CA ASN A 279 -14.24 7.75 -8.73
C ASN A 279 -13.31 8.94 -8.41
N ARG A 280 -13.26 9.35 -7.13
CA ARG A 280 -12.41 10.46 -6.66
C ARG A 280 -10.92 10.25 -6.93
N ASP A 281 -10.43 9.01 -6.94
CA ASP A 281 -9.04 8.71 -7.32
C ASP A 281 -8.79 9.10 -8.78
N GLY A 282 -9.70 8.71 -9.69
CA GLY A 282 -9.67 9.14 -11.09
C GLY A 282 -9.68 10.66 -11.27
N LEU A 283 -10.52 11.37 -10.50
CA LEU A 283 -10.60 12.83 -10.56
C LEU A 283 -9.30 13.52 -10.10
N VAL A 284 -8.65 13.01 -9.05
CA VAL A 284 -7.35 13.55 -8.58
C VAL A 284 -6.24 13.24 -9.59
N LEU A 285 -6.24 12.04 -10.18
CA LEU A 285 -5.27 11.63 -11.20
C LEU A 285 -5.47 12.28 -12.57
N ASP A 286 -6.58 12.99 -12.78
CA ASP A 286 -6.78 13.85 -13.97
C ASP A 286 -5.92 15.11 -13.92
N GLU A 287 -5.34 15.45 -12.75
CA GLU A 287 -4.34 16.50 -12.62
C GLU A 287 -2.94 15.97 -13.00
N PRO A 288 -2.24 16.54 -14.01
CA PRO A 288 -0.97 16.01 -14.50
C PRO A 288 0.12 15.86 -13.42
N ALA A 289 0.19 16.78 -12.46
CA ALA A 289 1.17 16.73 -11.38
C ALA A 289 0.94 15.55 -10.41
N ASN A 290 -0.33 15.22 -10.12
CA ASN A 290 -0.69 14.05 -9.30
C ASN A 290 -0.54 12.75 -10.11
N PHE A 291 -0.82 12.79 -11.41
CA PHE A 291 -0.63 11.66 -12.31
C PHE A 291 0.84 11.24 -12.42
N HIS A 292 1.78 12.19 -12.48
CA HIS A 292 3.20 11.91 -12.62
C HIS A 292 3.73 10.94 -11.54
N THR A 293 3.31 11.13 -10.28
CA THR A 293 3.63 10.21 -9.16
C THR A 293 3.20 8.76 -9.45
N LYS A 294 2.07 8.58 -10.13
CA LYS A 294 1.51 7.27 -10.50
C LYS A 294 2.16 6.68 -11.76
N GLU A 295 2.62 7.54 -12.67
CA GLU A 295 3.30 7.11 -13.89
C GLU A 295 4.64 6.46 -13.53
N VAL A 296 5.44 7.12 -12.68
CA VAL A 296 6.75 6.60 -12.21
C VAL A 296 6.60 5.23 -11.54
N SER A 297 5.62 5.06 -10.63
CA SER A 297 5.43 3.79 -9.90
C SER A 297 4.95 2.62 -10.77
N LYS A 298 4.36 2.89 -11.94
CA LYS A 298 3.84 1.86 -12.86
C LYS A 298 4.83 1.44 -13.93
N LEU A 299 5.79 2.29 -14.26
CA LEU A 299 6.84 1.99 -15.24
C LEU A 299 7.86 1.01 -14.64
N SER A 300 8.28 1.25 -13.40
CA SER A 300 9.33 0.46 -12.71
C SER A 300 9.02 -1.03 -12.51
N THR A 301 7.75 -1.46 -12.61
CA THR A 301 7.39 -2.87 -12.39
C THR A 301 8.05 -3.82 -13.40
N LEU A 302 8.17 -3.43 -14.68
CA LEU A 302 8.75 -4.30 -15.71
C LEU A 302 10.27 -4.27 -15.70
N GLU A 303 10.85 -3.09 -15.43
CA GLU A 303 12.29 -2.83 -15.47
C GLU A 303 13.08 -3.76 -14.54
N THR A 304 12.50 -4.16 -13.40
CA THR A 304 13.17 -5.10 -12.48
C THR A 304 12.93 -6.58 -12.79
N ILE A 305 12.04 -6.92 -13.73
CA ILE A 305 11.66 -8.30 -14.07
C ILE A 305 12.24 -8.72 -15.42
N LEU A 306 12.05 -7.88 -16.45
CA LEU A 306 12.48 -8.11 -17.83
C LEU A 306 13.61 -7.13 -18.12
N LYS A 307 14.83 -7.54 -17.78
CA LYS A 307 16.02 -6.69 -17.71
C LYS A 307 16.84 -6.73 -19.01
N PRO A 308 16.95 -5.61 -19.76
CA PRO A 308 17.75 -5.55 -20.99
C PRO A 308 19.24 -5.81 -20.79
N ASP A 309 19.80 -5.40 -19.65
CA ASP A 309 21.20 -5.64 -19.29
C ASP A 309 21.49 -7.11 -18.98
N VAL A 310 20.51 -7.88 -18.51
CA VAL A 310 20.64 -9.31 -18.23
C VAL A 310 20.31 -10.19 -19.46
N GLN A 311 19.31 -9.80 -20.24
CA GLN A 311 18.84 -10.52 -21.43
C GLN A 311 18.68 -9.56 -22.64
N PRO A 312 19.78 -9.05 -23.19
CA PRO A 312 19.74 -8.03 -24.26
C PRO A 312 19.02 -8.53 -25.52
N ASP A 313 19.20 -9.80 -25.88
CA ASP A 313 18.53 -10.41 -27.04
C ASP A 313 17.01 -10.56 -26.88
N LEU A 314 16.46 -10.39 -25.68
CA LEU A 314 15.02 -10.48 -25.43
C LEU A 314 14.38 -9.11 -25.16
N TYR A 315 15.14 -8.19 -24.56
CA TYR A 315 14.61 -6.95 -23.99
C TYR A 315 15.35 -5.68 -24.43
N GLY A 316 16.46 -5.81 -25.17
CA GLY A 316 17.33 -4.71 -25.62
C GLY A 316 17.05 -4.21 -27.04
N HIS A 317 15.77 -4.12 -27.44
CA HIS A 317 15.36 -3.85 -28.84
C HIS A 317 14.59 -2.55 -29.02
N GLY A 318 14.95 -1.51 -28.29
CA GLY A 318 14.34 -0.19 -28.50
C GLY A 318 14.90 0.53 -29.73
N ASN A 319 14.72 1.85 -29.79
CA ASN A 319 15.18 2.67 -30.91
C ASN A 319 16.56 3.32 -30.61
N ASP A 320 17.06 4.16 -31.52
CA ASP A 320 18.37 4.83 -31.37
C ASP A 320 18.48 5.72 -30.10
N GLU A 321 17.35 6.08 -29.48
CA GLU A 321 17.28 6.92 -28.27
C GLU A 321 16.94 6.13 -26.99
N ASP A 322 16.39 4.93 -27.11
CA ASP A 322 15.91 4.09 -26.02
C ASP A 322 16.35 2.64 -26.29
N THR A 323 17.29 2.09 -25.53
CA THR A 323 17.89 0.78 -25.84
C THR A 323 17.06 -0.40 -25.33
N GLN A 324 15.83 -0.18 -24.85
CA GLN A 324 14.95 -1.20 -24.26
C GLN A 324 13.58 -1.28 -24.95
N TYR A 325 12.82 -2.34 -24.68
CA TYR A 325 11.45 -2.48 -25.17
C TYR A 325 10.54 -1.30 -24.79
N TYR A 326 9.54 -1.03 -25.62
CA TYR A 326 8.67 0.13 -25.42
C TYR A 326 7.61 -0.11 -24.33
N HIS A 327 7.63 0.69 -23.25
CA HIS A 327 6.62 0.61 -22.19
C HIS A 327 5.79 1.89 -22.08
N LYS A 328 4.46 1.78 -22.12
CA LYS A 328 3.57 2.94 -22.06
C LYS A 328 2.40 2.73 -21.14
N VAL A 329 2.13 3.71 -20.29
CA VAL A 329 0.99 3.73 -19.37
C VAL A 329 0.13 4.97 -19.58
N ARG A 330 -1.20 4.78 -19.61
CA ARG A 330 -2.21 5.85 -19.63
C ARG A 330 -3.32 5.56 -18.62
N ILE A 331 -3.83 6.62 -17.99
CA ILE A 331 -5.01 6.60 -17.14
C ILE A 331 -5.89 7.75 -17.61
N ASN A 332 -7.17 7.49 -17.81
CA ASN A 332 -8.12 8.49 -18.26
C ASN A 332 -9.28 8.55 -17.27
N TYR A 333 -9.62 9.76 -16.83
CA TYR A 333 -10.81 9.97 -16.02
C TYR A 333 -12.06 9.82 -16.88
N TYR A 334 -12.94 8.90 -16.49
CA TYR A 334 -14.20 8.62 -17.19
C TYR A 334 -15.33 8.46 -16.15
N PRO A 335 -16.01 9.56 -15.79
CA PRO A 335 -16.97 9.61 -14.68
C PRO A 335 -17.99 8.47 -14.65
N PRO A 336 -18.60 8.04 -15.78
CA PRO A 336 -19.64 7.00 -15.74
C PRO A 336 -19.20 5.65 -15.16
N ARG A 337 -17.90 5.38 -15.04
CA ARG A 337 -17.40 4.13 -14.46
C ARG A 337 -17.42 4.09 -12.93
N ASN A 338 -17.42 5.25 -12.27
CA ASN A 338 -17.21 5.36 -10.83
C ASN A 338 -16.04 4.44 -10.37
N ASP A 339 -16.24 3.55 -9.39
CA ASP A 339 -15.20 2.61 -8.89
C ASP A 339 -14.96 1.39 -9.82
N ASN A 340 -15.77 1.19 -10.86
CA ASN A 340 -15.64 0.08 -11.81
C ASN A 340 -14.53 0.35 -12.84
N LYS A 341 -13.28 0.30 -12.40
CA LYS A 341 -12.10 0.48 -13.25
C LYS A 341 -12.02 -0.59 -14.35
N GLU A 342 -11.63 -0.18 -15.55
CA GLU A 342 -11.24 -1.11 -16.63
C GLU A 342 -9.80 -0.83 -17.06
N GLY A 343 -9.01 -1.89 -17.25
CA GLY A 343 -7.65 -1.81 -17.73
C GLY A 343 -7.45 -2.70 -18.95
N TRP A 344 -6.80 -2.16 -19.98
CA TRP A 344 -6.41 -2.90 -21.18
C TRP A 344 -4.90 -2.92 -21.32
N ASP A 345 -4.38 -4.09 -21.65
CA ASP A 345 -2.98 -4.29 -21.96
C ASP A 345 -2.85 -4.92 -23.35
N ASN A 346 -2.02 -4.30 -24.18
CA ASN A 346 -1.51 -4.86 -25.41
C ASN A 346 -0.04 -5.19 -25.23
N ILE A 347 0.32 -6.46 -25.37
CA ILE A 347 1.67 -6.94 -25.13
C ILE A 347 2.17 -7.60 -26.41
N ASP A 348 3.14 -6.96 -27.05
CA ASP A 348 3.78 -7.45 -28.27
C ASP A 348 5.04 -8.23 -27.86
N ILE A 349 5.02 -9.53 -28.11
CA ILE A 349 6.10 -10.46 -27.75
C ILE A 349 6.63 -11.14 -29.00
N PHE A 350 7.80 -11.77 -28.91
CA PHE A 350 8.33 -12.64 -29.95
C PHE A 350 8.91 -13.93 -29.38
N GLY A 351 8.91 -14.96 -30.21
CA GLY A 351 9.39 -16.29 -29.85
C GLY A 351 10.41 -16.85 -30.84
N TRP A 352 10.34 -18.16 -31.07
CA TRP A 352 11.24 -18.87 -31.96
C TRP A 352 11.38 -18.19 -33.34
N MET A 353 12.62 -18.09 -33.83
CA MET A 353 12.97 -17.40 -35.08
C MET A 353 12.52 -15.92 -35.15
N GLY A 354 12.28 -15.27 -34.01
CA GLY A 354 11.85 -13.87 -33.94
C GLY A 354 10.40 -13.64 -34.38
N TYR A 355 9.57 -14.69 -34.50
CA TYR A 355 8.19 -14.53 -34.96
C TYR A 355 7.37 -13.74 -33.93
N PRO A 356 6.71 -12.63 -34.34
CA PRO A 356 5.93 -11.81 -33.45
C PRO A 356 4.59 -12.46 -33.10
N MET A 357 4.15 -12.25 -31.87
CA MET A 357 2.86 -12.65 -31.34
C MET A 357 2.32 -11.52 -30.45
N GLN A 358 1.04 -11.60 -30.11
CA GLN A 358 0.39 -10.57 -29.32
C GLN A 358 -0.49 -11.19 -28.24
N ILE A 359 -0.46 -10.58 -27.05
CA ILE A 359 -1.31 -10.92 -25.92
C ILE A 359 -2.16 -9.69 -25.60
N LYS A 360 -3.46 -9.91 -25.43
CA LYS A 360 -4.42 -8.89 -25.01
C LYS A 360 -4.99 -9.27 -23.66
N ILE A 361 -4.97 -8.33 -22.73
CA ILE A 361 -5.65 -8.49 -21.44
C ILE A 361 -6.66 -7.37 -21.30
N ASN A 362 -7.92 -7.72 -21.00
CA ASN A 362 -8.92 -6.77 -20.55
C ASN A 362 -9.36 -7.16 -19.15
N PHE A 363 -9.13 -6.28 -18.18
CA PHE A 363 -9.48 -6.49 -16.79
C PHE A 363 -10.48 -5.44 -16.29
N LEU A 364 -11.75 -5.87 -16.20
CA LEU A 364 -12.81 -5.13 -15.52
C LEU A 364 -12.74 -5.47 -14.03
N CYS A 365 -12.41 -4.47 -13.23
CA CYS A 365 -12.19 -4.64 -11.80
C CYS A 365 -12.90 -3.54 -11.00
N ARG A 366 -12.93 -3.71 -9.68
CA ARG A 366 -13.39 -2.69 -8.73
C ARG A 366 -12.24 -2.38 -7.79
N ASP A 367 -11.71 -1.18 -7.88
CA ASP A 367 -10.46 -0.85 -7.19
C ASP A 367 -10.62 -0.92 -5.67
N SER A 368 -11.73 -0.41 -5.13
CA SER A 368 -11.97 -0.44 -3.69
C SER A 368 -12.21 -1.86 -3.15
N ILE A 369 -12.83 -2.73 -3.95
CA ILE A 369 -13.02 -4.15 -3.61
C ILE A 369 -11.68 -4.91 -3.59
N LEU A 370 -10.77 -4.59 -4.52
CA LEU A 370 -9.43 -5.19 -4.55
C LEU A 370 -8.51 -4.62 -3.47
N ALA A 371 -8.64 -3.33 -3.13
CA ALA A 371 -7.78 -2.65 -2.16
C ALA A 371 -8.15 -2.97 -0.71
N ALA A 372 -9.45 -3.04 -0.38
CA ALA A 372 -9.93 -3.28 0.99
C ALA A 372 -9.25 -4.47 1.72
N PRO A 373 -9.14 -5.68 1.12
CA PRO A 373 -8.43 -6.78 1.78
C PRO A 373 -6.93 -6.55 1.92
N LEU A 374 -6.29 -5.80 1.02
CA LEU A 374 -4.88 -5.42 1.14
C LEU A 374 -4.65 -4.51 2.36
N LEU A 375 -5.56 -3.58 2.66
CA LEU A 375 -5.49 -2.77 3.88
C LEU A 375 -5.56 -3.65 5.14
N LEU A 376 -6.44 -4.65 5.15
CA LEU A 376 -6.53 -5.59 6.26
C LEU A 376 -5.22 -6.36 6.45
N ASP A 377 -4.68 -6.94 5.38
CA ASP A 377 -3.45 -7.71 5.45
C ASP A 377 -2.26 -6.84 5.87
N LEU A 378 -2.09 -5.67 5.25
CA LEU A 378 -0.99 -4.76 5.56
C LEU A 378 -1.03 -4.27 7.02
N THR A 379 -2.22 -3.98 7.56
CA THR A 379 -2.34 -3.50 8.95
C THR A 379 -2.08 -4.61 9.96
N LEU A 380 -2.65 -5.80 9.76
CA LEU A 380 -2.41 -6.96 10.63
C LEU A 380 -0.94 -7.42 10.59
N LEU A 381 -0.32 -7.42 9.41
CA LEU A 381 1.07 -7.85 9.24
C LEU A 381 2.07 -6.80 9.73
N SER A 382 1.74 -5.52 9.67
CA SER A 382 2.58 -4.46 10.26
C SER A 382 2.54 -4.49 11.79
N ASP A 383 1.35 -4.72 12.38
CA ASP A 383 1.22 -5.00 13.82
C ASP A 383 2.04 -6.24 14.23
N LEU A 384 1.96 -7.31 13.45
CA LEU A 384 2.75 -8.52 13.64
C LEU A 384 4.26 -8.24 13.57
N ALA A 385 4.70 -7.44 12.60
CA ALA A 385 6.11 -7.08 12.43
C ALA A 385 6.66 -6.35 13.67
N VAL A 386 5.94 -5.37 14.23
CA VAL A 386 6.33 -4.71 15.49
C VAL A 386 6.50 -5.73 16.61
N ARG A 387 5.51 -6.62 16.79
CA ARG A 387 5.52 -7.63 17.86
C ARG A 387 6.59 -8.71 17.68
N ALA A 388 7.04 -8.92 16.45
CA ALA A 388 8.16 -9.78 16.09
C ALA A 388 9.53 -9.07 16.25
N GLY A 389 9.55 -7.81 16.67
CA GLY A 389 10.77 -7.01 16.80
C GLY A 389 11.36 -6.54 15.47
N ARG A 390 10.59 -6.62 14.37
CA ARG A 390 11.00 -6.13 13.05
C ARG A 390 10.72 -4.63 12.96
N TYR A 391 11.61 -3.90 12.29
CA TYR A 391 11.53 -2.45 12.10
C TYR A 391 12.18 -2.04 10.78
N GLY A 392 12.06 -0.76 10.40
CA GLY A 392 12.53 -0.27 9.11
C GLY A 392 11.70 -0.83 7.94
N ILE A 393 12.29 -0.90 6.75
CA ILE A 393 11.60 -1.32 5.52
C ILE A 393 11.16 -2.78 5.59
N GLN A 394 9.85 -3.02 5.57
CA GLN A 394 9.25 -4.36 5.61
C GLN A 394 9.11 -4.96 4.20
N ARG A 395 10.22 -5.43 3.64
CA ARG A 395 10.29 -6.00 2.27
C ARG A 395 9.32 -7.15 2.02
N PHE A 396 8.98 -7.94 3.04
CA PHE A 396 8.03 -9.05 2.92
C PHE A 396 6.59 -8.60 2.61
N LEU A 397 6.28 -7.30 2.78
CA LEU A 397 5.00 -6.69 2.43
C LEU A 397 4.93 -6.21 0.98
N SER A 398 6.03 -6.30 0.22
CA SER A 398 6.10 -5.98 -1.22
C SER A 398 5.03 -6.69 -2.05
N PHE A 399 4.58 -7.87 -1.63
CA PHE A 399 3.50 -8.61 -2.27
C PHE A 399 2.21 -7.77 -2.42
N PHE A 400 1.96 -6.81 -1.54
CA PHE A 400 0.75 -5.98 -1.55
C PHE A 400 0.96 -4.59 -2.19
N LEU A 401 2.17 -4.27 -2.66
CA LEU A 401 2.58 -2.91 -3.03
C LEU A 401 3.12 -2.86 -4.46
N LYS A 402 2.79 -1.79 -5.21
CA LYS A 402 3.14 -1.63 -6.63
C LYS A 402 4.60 -1.23 -6.81
N ALA A 403 5.09 -0.37 -5.93
CA ALA A 403 6.47 0.12 -5.91
C ALA A 403 7.07 -0.18 -4.53
N PRO A 404 7.48 -1.43 -4.26
CA PRO A 404 8.05 -1.81 -2.98
C PRO A 404 9.25 -0.92 -2.62
N MET A 405 9.25 -0.41 -1.39
CA MET A 405 10.37 0.33 -0.84
C MET A 405 11.62 -0.53 -0.76
N HIS A 406 12.77 0.10 -0.99
CA HIS A 406 14.11 -0.46 -0.96
C HIS A 406 15.09 0.66 -0.57
N ASP A 407 16.26 0.30 -0.05
CA ASP A 407 17.31 1.26 0.31
C ASP A 407 18.20 1.55 -0.91
N TYR A 408 17.72 2.46 -1.78
CA TYR A 408 18.48 2.86 -2.96
C TYR A 408 19.83 3.51 -2.63
N THR A 409 20.04 4.02 -1.40
CA THR A 409 21.32 4.61 -1.00
C THR A 409 22.42 3.56 -0.82
N LYS A 410 22.04 2.27 -0.79
CA LYS A 410 22.95 1.13 -0.75
C LYS A 410 22.96 0.33 -2.06
N GLY A 411 22.37 0.88 -3.12
CA GLY A 411 22.25 0.19 -4.41
C GLY A 411 21.30 -1.01 -4.39
N GLU A 412 20.36 -1.06 -3.44
CA GLU A 412 19.32 -2.07 -3.45
C GLU A 412 18.33 -1.82 -4.61
N GLU A 413 17.83 -2.88 -5.23
CA GLU A 413 16.73 -2.82 -6.19
C GLU A 413 15.46 -3.46 -5.62
N PRO A 414 14.26 -2.99 -6.01
CA PRO A 414 13.02 -3.60 -5.57
C PRO A 414 12.75 -4.91 -6.30
N VAL A 415 12.26 -5.91 -5.57
CA VAL A 415 11.72 -7.14 -6.17
C VAL A 415 10.26 -6.90 -6.57
N ASN A 416 9.95 -6.77 -7.86
CA ASN A 416 8.56 -6.67 -8.37
C ASN A 416 7.97 -7.99 -8.87
N HIS A 417 8.76 -9.06 -8.92
CA HIS A 417 8.32 -10.37 -9.39
C HIS A 417 7.32 -11.00 -8.40
N LEU A 418 6.03 -11.09 -8.78
CA LEU A 418 4.95 -11.43 -7.85
C LEU A 418 5.18 -12.74 -7.08
N TYR A 419 5.70 -13.78 -7.74
CA TYR A 419 5.94 -15.08 -7.11
C TYR A 419 7.11 -15.06 -6.13
N GLN A 420 8.14 -14.25 -6.37
CA GLN A 420 9.25 -14.08 -5.42
C GLN A 420 8.76 -13.30 -4.20
N GLN A 421 7.99 -12.23 -4.42
CA GLN A 421 7.34 -11.49 -3.33
C GLN A 421 6.41 -12.39 -2.50
N TYR A 422 5.70 -13.32 -3.15
CA TYR A 422 4.88 -14.29 -2.44
C TYR A 422 5.72 -15.24 -1.57
N THR A 423 6.87 -15.69 -2.09
CA THR A 423 7.83 -16.46 -1.30
C THR A 423 8.40 -15.66 -0.12
N MET A 424 8.75 -14.38 -0.31
CA MET A 424 9.17 -13.47 0.77
C MET A 424 8.12 -13.39 1.87
N LEU A 425 6.84 -13.21 1.49
CA LEU A 425 5.72 -13.17 2.44
C LEU A 425 5.61 -14.49 3.20
N LYS A 426 5.51 -15.64 2.51
CA LYS A 426 5.36 -16.95 3.17
C LYS A 426 6.52 -17.26 4.11
N ASN A 427 7.77 -16.97 3.71
CA ASN A 427 8.95 -17.22 4.53
C ASN A 427 8.96 -16.36 5.79
N ALA A 428 8.66 -15.06 5.66
CA ALA A 428 8.55 -14.19 6.81
C ALA A 428 7.53 -14.70 7.85
N ILE A 429 6.37 -15.21 7.40
CA ILE A 429 5.34 -15.77 8.29
C ILE A 429 5.84 -17.05 8.97
N ARG A 430 6.53 -17.93 8.24
CA ARG A 430 7.12 -19.15 8.80
C ARG A 430 8.14 -18.84 9.87
N GLU A 431 9.10 -17.98 9.57
CA GLU A 431 10.18 -17.60 10.47
C GLU A 431 9.63 -16.99 11.77
N MET A 432 8.67 -16.06 11.66
CA MET A 432 7.97 -15.50 12.82
C MET A 432 7.20 -16.57 13.61
N GLY A 433 6.62 -17.56 12.92
CA GLY A 433 5.94 -18.71 13.52
C GLY A 433 6.86 -19.79 14.10
N GLY A 434 8.19 -19.64 14.04
CA GLY A 434 9.14 -20.64 14.52
C GLY A 434 9.30 -21.85 13.57
N TYR A 435 8.98 -21.67 12.30
CA TYR A 435 9.22 -22.62 11.22
C TYR A 435 10.38 -22.15 10.33
N GLU A 436 11.07 -23.09 9.71
CA GLU A 436 12.09 -22.80 8.70
C GLU A 436 11.44 -22.16 7.46
N ALA A 437 12.17 -21.27 6.79
CA ALA A 437 11.84 -20.84 5.43
C ALA A 437 11.76 -22.08 4.50
N ASP A 438 10.90 -21.99 3.49
CA ASP A 438 10.54 -23.16 2.70
C ASP A 438 11.19 -23.19 1.32
N GLU A 439 11.45 -22.01 0.77
CA GLU A 439 11.92 -21.77 -0.58
C GLU A 439 12.95 -20.63 -0.50
N GLU A 440 14.13 -20.81 -1.07
CA GLU A 440 15.08 -19.71 -1.26
C GLU A 440 14.56 -18.78 -2.36
N ILE A 441 15.08 -17.54 -2.38
CA ILE A 441 14.81 -16.57 -3.44
C ILE A 441 16.14 -16.36 -4.15
N ASP A 442 16.16 -16.65 -5.45
CA ASP A 442 17.34 -16.48 -6.30
C ASP A 442 17.76 -15.01 -6.46
#